data_AF-A0A6G1J171-F1
#
_entry.id   AF-A0A6G1J171-F1
#
_cell.length_a   1.000
_cell.length_b   1.000
_cell.length_c   1.000
_cell.angle_alpha   90.00
_cell.angle_beta   90.00
_cell.angle_gamma   90.00
#
_symmetry.space_group_name_H-M   'P 1'
#
loop_
_entity.id
_entity.type
_entity.pdbx_description
1 polymer ?
#
loop_
_entity_poly.entity_id
_entity_poly.type
_entity_poly.pdbx_seq_one_letter_code
_entity_poly.pdbx_strand_id
1 'polypeptide(L)'
;MSKVPSLSLLALLAQSSIAALIPRASPDFGSCSNPTIEYVKDADGIPGWGYKPADTKNFAHGASADIIAITDFICSNLQNVCRAPTTSYELCLAATAKSKEQKEKAAAEAFNNAITATTPAATSTSPTTIPTATVQPKVNIKFSKEQVTFPGHIDPKWWFDTYFIAEGNPAICESGSHRMPEDNYLSFDCEFADNVTAPIIKAALNAVVDATLDNTDIKEEERMFQHIEESYTDEQGDVVSWPSTIFPQSVHIAVAVDIPGVGSALSGNMRYSISKFSSNACKMCSFLSGGGTTTAATAKVVEVV
;
A
#
# COMPACT_ATOMS: atom_id res chain seq x y z
N MET A 1 -37.07 32.94 -71.05
CA MET A 1 -36.70 31.63 -71.64
C MET A 1 -35.65 30.99 -70.73
N SER A 2 -35.80 29.69 -70.44
CA SER A 2 -34.89 28.76 -69.71
C SER A 2 -34.71 28.98 -68.19
N LYS A 3 -35.33 28.16 -67.30
CA LYS A 3 -34.89 26.86 -66.69
C LYS A 3 -33.58 27.02 -65.89
N VAL A 4 -33.39 26.54 -64.64
CA VAL A 4 -33.58 25.17 -64.08
C VAL A 4 -33.59 25.21 -62.51
N PRO A 5 -33.58 24.10 -61.71
CA PRO A 5 -34.65 23.79 -60.78
C PRO A 5 -34.24 23.69 -59.29
N SER A 6 -35.27 23.48 -58.46
CA SER A 6 -35.22 23.08 -57.05
C SER A 6 -34.48 21.76 -56.82
N LEU A 7 -33.67 21.68 -55.77
CA LEU A 7 -33.21 20.42 -55.17
C LEU A 7 -33.22 20.57 -53.64
N SER A 8 -34.29 20.05 -53.05
CA SER A 8 -34.47 19.85 -51.62
C SER A 8 -33.81 18.53 -51.24
N LEU A 9 -32.76 18.56 -50.40
CA LEU A 9 -32.13 17.36 -49.86
C LEU A 9 -32.69 17.09 -48.45
N LEU A 10 -33.56 16.09 -48.32
CA LEU A 10 -33.87 15.43 -47.06
C LEU A 10 -32.74 14.45 -46.75
N ALA A 11 -32.00 14.67 -45.67
CA ALA A 11 -31.10 13.66 -45.11
C ALA A 11 -31.78 12.96 -43.93
N LEU A 12 -32.21 11.72 -44.16
CA LEU A 12 -32.73 10.81 -43.15
C LEU A 12 -31.53 10.05 -42.54
N LEU A 13 -31.10 10.41 -41.33
CA LEU A 13 -30.09 9.64 -40.59
C LEU A 13 -30.78 8.49 -39.85
N ALA A 14 -30.66 7.29 -40.42
CA ALA A 14 -30.93 6.04 -39.71
C ALA A 14 -29.85 5.83 -38.63
N GLN A 15 -30.24 5.89 -37.35
CA GLN A 15 -29.38 5.53 -36.24
C GLN A 15 -29.37 4.00 -36.09
N SER A 16 -28.34 3.37 -36.65
CA SER A 16 -27.99 1.99 -36.35
C SER A 16 -27.32 1.92 -34.97
N SER A 17 -28.07 1.58 -33.94
CA SER A 17 -27.53 1.29 -32.60
C SER A 17 -26.81 -0.06 -32.61
N ILE A 18 -25.51 -0.06 -32.89
CA ILE A 18 -24.64 -1.19 -32.53
C ILE A 18 -24.28 -0.98 -31.05
N ALA A 19 -25.02 -1.62 -30.15
CA ALA A 19 -24.59 -1.78 -28.78
C ALA A 19 -23.34 -2.67 -28.78
N ALA A 20 -22.16 -2.05 -28.74
CA ALA A 20 -20.93 -2.78 -28.50
C ALA A 20 -21.03 -3.46 -27.13
N LEU A 21 -21.00 -4.79 -27.09
CA LEU A 21 -20.72 -5.54 -25.87
C LEU A 21 -19.30 -5.17 -25.44
N ILE A 22 -19.18 -4.24 -24.49
CA ILE A 22 -17.90 -3.95 -23.83
C ILE A 22 -17.60 -5.18 -22.96
N PRO A 23 -16.54 -5.96 -23.24
CA PRO A 23 -16.16 -7.06 -22.37
C PRO A 23 -15.79 -6.48 -21.01
N ARG A 24 -16.46 -6.93 -19.94
CA ARG A 24 -16.02 -6.63 -18.58
C ARG A 24 -14.65 -7.26 -18.39
N ALA A 25 -13.63 -6.46 -18.11
CA ALA A 25 -12.29 -6.99 -17.86
C ALA A 25 -12.32 -7.75 -16.53
N SER A 26 -12.02 -9.04 -16.58
CA SER A 26 -11.76 -9.82 -15.36
C SER A 26 -10.52 -9.26 -14.65
N PRO A 27 -10.44 -9.35 -13.32
CA PRO A 27 -9.24 -8.99 -12.58
C PRO A 27 -8.01 -9.72 -13.14
N ASP A 28 -6.90 -9.01 -13.31
CA ASP A 28 -5.64 -9.55 -13.83
C ASP A 28 -4.83 -10.14 -12.68
N PHE A 29 -4.65 -11.46 -12.65
CA PHE A 29 -3.88 -12.14 -11.60
C PHE A 29 -2.44 -12.46 -12.02
N GLY A 30 -1.93 -11.81 -13.07
CA GLY A 30 -0.62 -12.06 -13.64
C GLY A 30 -0.53 -13.45 -14.26
N SER A 31 0.50 -14.22 -13.92
CA SER A 31 0.71 -15.57 -14.45
C SER A 31 -0.16 -16.65 -13.77
N CYS A 32 -0.98 -16.29 -12.78
CA CYS A 32 -1.87 -17.21 -12.08
C CYS A 32 -3.30 -17.07 -12.58
N SER A 33 -4.08 -18.15 -12.49
CA SER A 33 -5.43 -18.21 -13.08
C SER A 33 -6.56 -17.99 -12.09
N ASN A 34 -6.48 -18.61 -10.90
CA ASN A 34 -7.63 -18.68 -10.01
C ASN A 34 -7.22 -18.56 -8.52
N PRO A 35 -7.29 -17.37 -7.93
CA PRO A 35 -6.99 -17.16 -6.51
C PRO A 35 -8.16 -17.52 -5.58
N THR A 36 -9.22 -18.22 -6.01
CA THR A 36 -10.37 -18.54 -5.14
C THR A 36 -10.07 -19.63 -4.10
N ILE A 37 -10.97 -19.75 -3.13
CA ILE A 37 -10.92 -20.67 -2.00
C ILE A 37 -12.10 -21.66 -2.07
N GLU A 38 -11.80 -22.93 -1.82
CA GLU A 38 -12.77 -23.99 -1.58
C GLU A 38 -12.96 -24.21 -0.07
N TYR A 39 -14.22 -24.45 0.35
CA TYR A 39 -14.54 -24.90 1.70
C TYR A 39 -14.74 -26.42 1.69
N VAL A 40 -13.80 -27.14 2.31
CA VAL A 40 -13.63 -28.59 2.18
C VAL A 40 -13.78 -29.29 3.53
N LYS A 41 -14.13 -30.58 3.51
CA LYS A 41 -14.27 -31.42 4.71
C LYS A 41 -13.32 -32.60 4.65
N ASP A 42 -12.64 -32.89 5.76
CA ASP A 42 -11.74 -34.03 5.94
C ASP A 42 -10.65 -34.11 4.84
N ALA A 43 -10.06 -32.96 4.49
CA ALA A 43 -9.10 -32.81 3.39
C ALA A 43 -7.68 -32.53 3.90
N ASP A 44 -6.67 -32.95 3.12
CA ASP A 44 -5.24 -32.73 3.40
C ASP A 44 -4.78 -33.11 4.83
N GLY A 45 -5.41 -34.13 5.41
CA GLY A 45 -5.11 -34.60 6.76
C GLY A 45 -5.69 -33.76 7.89
N ILE A 46 -6.48 -32.72 7.60
CA ILE A 46 -7.21 -31.96 8.62
C ILE A 46 -8.60 -32.57 8.83
N PRO A 47 -8.92 -33.06 10.05
CA PRO A 47 -10.26 -33.53 10.37
C PRO A 47 -11.24 -32.34 10.52
N GLY A 48 -12.45 -32.50 10.01
CA GLY A 48 -13.47 -31.45 10.05
C GLY A 48 -13.43 -30.53 8.82
N TRP A 49 -13.98 -29.32 8.97
CA TRP A 49 -14.08 -28.36 7.88
C TRP A 49 -12.89 -27.40 7.83
N GLY A 50 -12.50 -27.00 6.63
CA GLY A 50 -11.41 -26.04 6.40
C GLY A 50 -11.47 -25.39 5.02
N TYR A 51 -10.47 -24.55 4.77
CA TYR A 51 -10.32 -23.72 3.58
C TYR A 51 -9.10 -24.17 2.80
N LYS A 52 -9.19 -24.19 1.48
CA LYS A 52 -8.10 -24.60 0.59
C LYS A 52 -8.09 -23.74 -0.67
N PRO A 53 -6.94 -23.35 -1.25
CA PRO A 53 -6.94 -22.72 -2.57
C PRO A 53 -7.57 -23.65 -3.61
N ALA A 54 -8.47 -23.13 -4.44
CA ALA A 54 -9.10 -23.90 -5.51
C ALA A 54 -8.09 -24.31 -6.60
N ASP A 55 -7.06 -23.47 -6.82
CA ASP A 55 -5.97 -23.73 -7.76
C ASP A 55 -4.70 -24.07 -6.99
N THR A 56 -4.56 -25.33 -6.61
CA THR A 56 -3.37 -25.82 -5.90
C THR A 56 -2.11 -25.90 -6.76
N LYS A 57 -2.23 -25.69 -8.08
CA LYS A 57 -1.08 -25.63 -8.97
C LYS A 57 -0.39 -24.28 -8.86
N ASN A 58 -1.16 -23.20 -8.86
CA ASN A 58 -0.64 -21.84 -8.70
C ASN A 58 -0.49 -21.42 -7.23
N PHE A 59 -1.29 -22.02 -6.32
CA PHE A 59 -1.31 -21.73 -4.90
C PHE A 59 -1.16 -23.04 -4.10
N ALA A 60 0.06 -23.58 -4.06
CA ALA A 60 0.38 -24.88 -3.47
C ALA A 60 0.35 -24.88 -1.93
N HIS A 61 -0.85 -24.70 -1.36
CA HIS A 61 -1.13 -24.78 0.07
C HIS A 61 -2.20 -25.84 0.34
N GLY A 62 -2.03 -26.60 1.42
CA GLY A 62 -3.04 -27.57 1.87
C GLY A 62 -4.24 -26.90 2.53
N ALA A 63 -5.25 -27.69 2.89
CA ALA A 63 -6.37 -27.21 3.69
C ALA A 63 -5.91 -26.64 5.05
N SER A 64 -6.59 -25.61 5.53
CA SER A 64 -6.39 -24.98 6.83
C SER A 64 -7.74 -24.74 7.51
N ALA A 65 -7.81 -24.89 8.83
CA ALA A 65 -9.00 -24.50 9.59
C ALA A 65 -9.14 -22.96 9.71
N ASP A 66 -8.06 -22.23 9.46
CA ASP A 66 -8.01 -20.77 9.49
C ASP A 66 -8.05 -20.19 8.08
N ILE A 67 -9.08 -19.37 7.81
CA ILE A 67 -9.27 -18.66 6.54
C ILE A 67 -8.18 -17.62 6.31
N ILE A 68 -7.66 -16.98 7.36
CA ILE A 68 -6.65 -15.92 7.23
C ILE A 68 -5.35 -16.47 6.65
N ALA A 69 -4.91 -17.63 7.15
CA ALA A 69 -3.74 -18.33 6.63
C ALA A 69 -3.84 -18.57 5.11
N ILE A 70 -5.03 -18.95 4.62
CA ILE A 70 -5.25 -19.20 3.19
C ILE A 70 -5.29 -17.90 2.38
N THR A 71 -6.01 -16.88 2.86
CA THR A 71 -6.13 -15.61 2.13
C THR A 71 -4.80 -14.86 2.07
N ASP A 72 -4.02 -14.85 3.16
CA ASP A 72 -2.71 -14.20 3.20
C ASP A 72 -1.71 -14.91 2.29
N PHE A 73 -1.74 -16.26 2.27
CA PHE A 73 -0.94 -17.05 1.33
C PHE A 73 -1.28 -16.72 -0.12
N ILE A 74 -2.57 -16.65 -0.46
CA ILE A 74 -3.03 -16.32 -1.82
C ILE A 74 -2.58 -14.91 -2.22
N CYS A 75 -2.79 -13.90 -1.37
CA CYS A 75 -2.39 -12.53 -1.69
C CYS A 75 -0.87 -12.39 -1.82
N SER A 76 -0.09 -13.06 -0.96
CA SER A 76 1.37 -13.09 -1.07
C SER A 76 1.84 -13.75 -2.37
N ASN A 77 1.23 -14.86 -2.79
CA ASN A 77 1.58 -15.50 -4.06
C ASN A 77 1.18 -14.64 -5.27
N LEU A 78 0.03 -13.96 -5.23
CA LEU A 78 -0.37 -13.01 -6.28
C LEU A 78 0.71 -11.96 -6.53
N GLN A 79 1.26 -11.37 -5.46
CA GLN A 79 2.31 -10.35 -5.58
C GLN A 79 3.66 -10.95 -6.01
N ASN A 80 4.09 -12.03 -5.35
CA ASN A 80 5.49 -12.49 -5.42
C ASN A 80 5.73 -13.54 -6.50
N VAL A 81 4.78 -14.45 -6.70
CA VAL A 81 4.90 -15.59 -7.64
C VAL A 81 4.20 -15.27 -8.94
N CYS A 82 2.97 -14.79 -8.87
CA CYS A 82 2.13 -14.55 -10.03
C CYS A 82 2.46 -13.24 -10.75
N ARG A 83 3.18 -12.32 -10.08
CA ARG A 83 3.48 -10.98 -10.58
C ARG A 83 2.21 -10.23 -11.01
N ALA A 84 1.14 -10.40 -10.23
CA ALA A 84 -0.12 -9.70 -10.45
C ALA A 84 0.07 -8.19 -10.25
N PRO A 85 -0.64 -7.34 -11.00
CA PRO A 85 -0.61 -5.90 -10.81
C PRO A 85 -1.08 -5.51 -9.40
N THR A 86 -0.59 -4.37 -8.90
CA THR A 86 -0.94 -3.84 -7.56
C THR A 86 -2.44 -3.79 -7.31
N THR A 87 -3.24 -3.46 -8.33
CA THR A 87 -4.70 -3.42 -8.24
C THR A 87 -5.31 -4.76 -7.83
N SER A 88 -4.73 -5.87 -8.26
CA SER A 88 -5.22 -7.21 -7.94
C SER A 88 -4.74 -7.69 -6.56
N TYR A 89 -3.57 -7.22 -6.13
CA TYR A 89 -3.12 -7.41 -4.75
C TYR A 89 -4.02 -6.64 -3.77
N GLU A 90 -4.36 -5.39 -4.05
CA GLU A 90 -5.29 -4.59 -3.25
C GLU A 90 -6.70 -5.20 -3.21
N LEU A 91 -7.20 -5.68 -4.36
CA LEU A 91 -8.46 -6.44 -4.41
C LEU A 91 -8.41 -7.68 -3.53
N CYS A 92 -7.25 -8.36 -3.49
CA CYS A 92 -7.03 -9.50 -2.61
C CYS A 92 -7.06 -9.13 -1.13
N LEU A 93 -6.41 -8.03 -0.73
CA LEU A 93 -6.49 -7.55 0.65
C LEU A 93 -7.92 -7.17 1.06
N ALA A 94 -8.69 -6.54 0.16
CA ALA A 94 -10.10 -6.24 0.39
C ALA A 94 -10.96 -7.51 0.50
N ALA A 95 -10.69 -8.51 -0.34
CA ALA A 95 -11.34 -9.82 -0.28
C ALA A 95 -11.01 -10.54 1.04
N THR A 96 -9.77 -10.46 1.51
CA THR A 96 -9.33 -10.96 2.82
C THR A 96 -10.11 -10.29 3.94
N ALA A 97 -10.24 -8.97 3.95
CA ALA A 97 -11.02 -8.26 4.96
C ALA A 97 -12.49 -8.74 5.00
N LYS A 98 -13.10 -8.93 3.84
CA LYS A 98 -14.49 -9.42 3.71
C LYS A 98 -14.67 -10.85 4.20
N SER A 99 -13.66 -11.71 4.03
CA SER A 99 -13.71 -13.08 4.53
C SER A 99 -13.62 -13.13 6.07
N LYS A 100 -12.87 -12.22 6.70
CA LYS A 100 -12.76 -12.11 8.18
C LYS A 100 -14.10 -11.80 8.85
N GLU A 101 -15.00 -11.12 8.15
CA GLU A 101 -16.33 -10.75 8.65
C GLU A 101 -17.31 -11.95 8.69
N GLN A 102 -16.93 -13.07 8.08
CA GLN A 102 -17.78 -14.25 7.90
C GLN A 102 -17.14 -15.50 8.50
N LYS A 103 -17.90 -16.60 8.54
CA LYS A 103 -17.42 -17.90 9.03
C LYS A 103 -17.79 -19.01 8.06
N GLU A 104 -17.06 -20.11 8.17
CA GLU A 104 -17.30 -21.34 7.43
C GLU A 104 -17.39 -21.06 5.92
N LYS A 105 -18.29 -21.74 5.22
CA LYS A 105 -18.53 -21.57 3.78
C LYS A 105 -18.71 -20.10 3.37
N ALA A 106 -19.36 -19.28 4.20
CA ALA A 106 -19.63 -17.88 3.88
C ALA A 106 -18.34 -17.04 3.84
N ALA A 107 -17.29 -17.41 4.58
CA ALA A 107 -15.99 -16.74 4.51
C ALA A 107 -15.28 -16.97 3.18
N ALA A 108 -15.27 -18.22 2.69
CA ALA A 108 -14.73 -18.54 1.38
C ALA A 108 -15.53 -17.85 0.26
N GLU A 109 -16.86 -17.86 0.35
CA GLU A 109 -17.73 -17.17 -0.61
C GLU A 109 -17.51 -15.66 -0.63
N ALA A 110 -17.36 -15.02 0.55
CA ALA A 110 -17.08 -13.59 0.65
C ALA A 110 -15.75 -13.21 -0.02
N PHE A 111 -14.70 -14.01 0.20
CA PHE A 111 -13.42 -13.84 -0.49
C PHE A 111 -13.58 -14.01 -2.00
N ASN A 112 -14.19 -15.11 -2.44
CA ASN A 112 -14.34 -15.46 -3.85
C ASN A 112 -15.14 -14.41 -4.62
N ASN A 113 -16.22 -13.91 -4.03
CA ASN A 113 -17.06 -12.88 -4.63
C ASN A 113 -16.30 -11.56 -4.78
N ALA A 114 -15.47 -11.20 -3.81
CA ALA A 114 -14.67 -9.99 -3.86
C ALA A 114 -13.52 -10.10 -4.86
N ILE A 115 -12.74 -11.19 -4.83
CA ILE A 115 -11.57 -11.34 -5.69
C ILE A 115 -11.93 -11.55 -7.17
N THR A 116 -13.08 -12.18 -7.46
CA THR A 116 -13.53 -12.42 -8.85
C THR A 116 -14.49 -11.37 -9.38
N ALA A 117 -14.78 -10.32 -8.60
CA ALA A 117 -15.63 -9.24 -9.04
C ALA A 117 -15.04 -8.59 -10.29
N THR A 118 -15.70 -8.81 -11.43
CA THR A 118 -15.44 -8.03 -12.65
C THR A 118 -15.85 -6.60 -12.36
N THR A 119 -14.87 -5.70 -12.23
CA THR A 119 -15.14 -4.27 -12.13
C THR A 119 -16.05 -3.88 -13.29
N PRO A 120 -17.24 -3.30 -13.06
CA PRO A 120 -18.06 -2.82 -14.16
C PRO A 120 -17.23 -1.83 -14.98
N ALA A 121 -17.03 -2.12 -16.26
CA ALA A 121 -16.50 -1.15 -17.20
C ALA A 121 -17.35 0.13 -17.07
N ALA A 122 -16.71 1.23 -16.65
CA ALA A 122 -17.33 2.55 -16.70
C ALA A 122 -17.77 2.79 -18.15
N THR A 123 -19.05 3.02 -18.35
CA THR A 123 -19.66 3.25 -19.67
C THR A 123 -19.02 4.49 -20.29
N SER A 124 -18.08 4.26 -21.21
CA SER A 124 -17.48 5.29 -22.05
C SER A 124 -18.33 5.42 -23.31
N THR A 125 -19.02 6.56 -23.45
CA THR A 125 -19.40 7.11 -24.75
C THR A 125 -18.54 8.35 -24.97
N SER A 126 -17.75 8.36 -26.04
CA SER A 126 -17.02 9.52 -26.56
C SER A 126 -17.47 9.80 -28.00
N PRO A 127 -17.29 11.01 -28.59
CA PRO A 127 -16.51 12.13 -28.08
C PRO A 127 -17.26 13.47 -28.06
N THR A 128 -17.14 14.20 -26.96
CA THR A 128 -16.92 15.65 -27.03
C THR A 128 -15.97 15.97 -25.88
N THR A 129 -14.84 16.56 -26.25
CA THR A 129 -13.71 16.93 -25.41
C THR A 129 -14.12 17.58 -24.08
N ILE A 130 -14.06 16.82 -22.99
CA ILE A 130 -13.99 17.32 -21.61
C ILE A 130 -12.99 16.40 -20.86
N PRO A 131 -12.04 16.93 -20.06
CA PRO A 131 -10.96 16.13 -19.50
C PRO A 131 -11.44 15.23 -18.35
N THR A 132 -11.04 13.97 -18.39
CA THR A 132 -11.18 12.97 -17.32
C THR A 132 -10.40 13.43 -16.08
N ALA A 133 -11.11 13.83 -15.03
CA ALA A 133 -10.49 13.98 -13.71
C ALA A 133 -10.39 12.59 -13.06
N THR A 134 -9.26 11.92 -13.25
CA THR A 134 -8.82 10.83 -12.36
C THR A 134 -8.82 11.35 -10.93
N VAL A 135 -9.55 10.68 -10.03
CA VAL A 135 -9.40 10.88 -8.59
C VAL A 135 -8.04 10.31 -8.21
N GLN A 136 -6.99 11.12 -8.37
CA GLN A 136 -5.65 10.78 -7.91
C GLN A 136 -5.56 11.17 -6.43
N PRO A 137 -5.20 10.24 -5.54
CA PRO A 137 -4.77 10.62 -4.20
C PRO A 137 -3.57 11.55 -4.37
N LYS A 138 -3.68 12.78 -3.89
CA LYS A 138 -2.54 13.70 -3.83
C LYS A 138 -1.68 13.24 -2.66
N VAL A 139 -0.62 12.50 -2.96
CA VAL A 139 0.37 12.07 -1.99
C VAL A 139 1.52 13.08 -2.00
N ASN A 140 1.77 13.71 -0.86
CA ASN A 140 2.92 14.58 -0.65
C ASN A 140 3.87 13.92 0.34
N ILE A 141 5.07 13.56 -0.13
CA ILE A 141 6.10 12.92 0.67
C ILE A 141 7.26 13.89 0.83
N LYS A 142 7.65 14.15 2.08
CA LYS A 142 8.80 15.00 2.40
C LYS A 142 9.79 14.21 3.24
N PHE A 143 10.97 13.99 2.70
CA PHE A 143 12.08 13.37 3.41
C PHE A 143 12.96 14.42 4.07
N SER A 144 13.51 14.10 5.23
CA SER A 144 14.60 14.86 5.83
C SER A 144 15.83 14.79 4.93
N LYS A 145 16.62 15.86 4.93
CA LYS A 145 17.98 15.85 4.38
C LYS A 145 18.97 15.14 5.31
N GLU A 146 18.64 15.07 6.60
CA GLU A 146 19.40 14.29 7.57
C GLU A 146 19.17 12.80 7.30
N GLN A 147 20.23 12.02 7.35
CA GLN A 147 20.24 10.59 7.09
C GLN A 147 20.85 9.86 8.27
N VAL A 148 20.43 8.61 8.45
CA VAL A 148 20.99 7.68 9.44
C VAL A 148 21.50 6.46 8.70
N THR A 149 22.76 6.11 8.94
CA THR A 149 23.39 4.91 8.39
C THR A 149 23.33 3.79 9.43
N PHE A 150 22.85 2.63 9.00
CA PHE A 150 22.81 1.42 9.80
C PHE A 150 23.80 0.40 9.28
N PRO A 151 24.48 -0.35 10.18
CA PRO A 151 25.30 -1.47 9.76
C PRO A 151 24.44 -2.58 9.17
N GLY A 152 24.91 -3.18 8.07
CA GLY A 152 24.24 -4.22 7.32
C GLY A 152 23.27 -3.69 6.26
N HIS A 153 22.93 -4.55 5.30
CA HIS A 153 21.81 -4.37 4.38
C HIS A 153 20.51 -4.77 5.08
N ILE A 154 19.97 -3.87 5.89
CA ILE A 154 18.67 -4.04 6.53
C ILE A 154 17.56 -3.61 5.55
N ASP A 155 16.39 -4.23 5.63
CA ASP A 155 15.26 -3.94 4.75
C ASP A 155 14.32 -2.88 5.37
N PRO A 156 14.24 -1.65 4.81
CA PRO A 156 13.30 -0.64 5.30
C PRO A 156 11.83 -1.10 5.24
N LYS A 157 11.45 -1.89 4.24
CA LYS A 157 10.07 -2.35 4.07
C LYS A 157 9.66 -3.24 5.23
N TRP A 158 10.53 -4.13 5.68
CA TRP A 158 10.26 -4.95 6.88
C TRP A 158 9.92 -4.09 8.10
N TRP A 159 10.62 -2.98 8.34
CA TRP A 159 10.34 -2.09 9.48
C TRP A 159 8.97 -1.40 9.34
N PHE A 160 8.64 -0.94 8.13
CA PHE A 160 7.33 -0.33 7.85
C PHE A 160 6.22 -1.38 7.92
N ASP A 161 6.47 -2.58 7.41
CA ASP A 161 5.51 -3.67 7.40
C ASP A 161 5.18 -4.17 8.80
N THR A 162 6.20 -4.26 9.65
CA THR A 162 6.08 -4.77 11.02
C THR A 162 5.54 -3.73 11.99
N TYR A 163 5.97 -2.47 11.89
CA TYR A 163 5.75 -1.48 12.96
C TYR A 163 4.83 -0.31 12.58
N PHE A 164 4.58 -0.07 11.28
CA PHE A 164 3.52 0.85 10.90
C PHE A 164 2.17 0.13 10.94
N ILE A 165 1.61 0.11 12.15
CA ILE A 165 0.31 -0.46 12.49
C ILE A 165 -0.61 0.71 12.87
N ALA A 166 -1.76 0.80 12.21
CA ALA A 166 -2.77 1.80 12.50
C ALA A 166 -4.13 1.12 12.64
N GLU A 167 -4.77 1.32 13.79
CA GLU A 167 -6.01 0.65 14.17
C GLU A 167 -7.03 1.68 14.69
N GLY A 168 -8.31 1.31 14.68
CA GLY A 168 -9.40 2.17 15.16
C GLY A 168 -10.19 2.90 14.06
N ASN A 169 -11.15 3.71 14.50
CA ASN A 169 -11.96 4.56 13.63
C ASN A 169 -12.30 5.88 14.37
N PRO A 170 -11.54 6.98 14.16
CA PRO A 170 -10.43 7.15 13.22
C PRO A 170 -9.22 6.25 13.54
N ALA A 171 -8.46 5.86 12.52
CA ALA A 171 -7.28 5.02 12.71
C ALA A 171 -6.10 5.84 13.27
N ILE A 172 -5.46 5.32 14.32
CA ILE A 172 -4.34 5.96 15.01
C ILE A 172 -3.18 4.97 15.06
N CYS A 173 -1.95 5.48 14.94
CA CYS A 173 -0.74 4.66 15.05
C CYS A 173 -0.60 4.09 16.45
N GLU A 174 -0.12 2.85 16.54
CA GLU A 174 0.34 2.34 17.83
C GLU A 174 1.44 3.25 18.39
N SER A 175 1.24 3.73 19.62
CA SER A 175 2.22 4.58 20.28
C SER A 175 3.42 3.75 20.72
N GLY A 176 4.60 4.03 20.18
CA GLY A 176 5.79 3.27 20.53
C GLY A 176 7.04 3.74 19.80
N SER A 177 8.19 3.40 20.37
CA SER A 177 9.49 3.55 19.71
C SER A 177 10.12 2.18 19.61
N HIS A 178 10.48 1.77 18.40
CA HIS A 178 11.01 0.45 18.10
C HIS A 178 12.52 0.54 17.94
N ARG A 179 13.25 -0.29 18.70
CA ARG A 179 14.71 -0.27 18.71
C ARG A 179 15.26 -0.76 17.38
N MET A 180 16.04 0.09 16.73
CA MET A 180 16.86 -0.19 15.55
C MET A 180 18.33 -0.43 15.97
N PRO A 181 19.22 -0.88 15.07
CA PRO A 181 20.65 -0.98 15.35
C PRO A 181 21.27 0.34 15.83
N GLU A 182 22.42 0.27 16.52
CA GLU A 182 23.17 1.45 17.00
C GLU A 182 22.39 2.39 17.95
N ASP A 183 21.50 1.82 18.78
CA ASP A 183 20.66 2.53 19.75
C ASP A 183 19.78 3.63 19.15
N ASN A 184 19.42 3.46 17.88
CA ASN A 184 18.41 4.25 17.21
C ASN A 184 17.02 3.69 17.48
N TYR A 185 16.01 4.54 17.35
CA TYR A 185 14.61 4.20 17.59
C TYR A 185 13.73 4.76 16.48
N LEU A 186 12.94 3.88 15.87
CA LEU A 186 11.92 4.22 14.88
C LEU A 186 10.59 4.48 15.60
N SER A 187 9.97 5.62 15.31
CA SER A 187 8.65 5.98 15.82
C SER A 187 7.74 6.37 14.67
N PHE A 188 6.45 6.06 14.81
CA PHE A 188 5.40 6.52 13.91
C PHE A 188 4.42 7.39 14.67
N ASP A 189 4.08 8.54 14.09
CA ASP A 189 3.02 9.42 14.54
C ASP A 189 2.05 9.57 13.37
N CYS A 190 0.77 9.29 13.58
CA CYS A 190 -0.20 9.44 12.52
C CYS A 190 -1.60 9.75 13.01
N GLU A 191 -2.31 10.48 12.16
CA GLU A 191 -3.70 10.86 12.33
C GLU A 191 -4.40 10.64 10.99
N PHE A 192 -5.30 9.66 10.97
CA PHE A 192 -6.08 9.32 9.78
C PHE A 192 -7.56 9.61 10.00
N ALA A 193 -8.20 10.25 9.04
CA ALA A 193 -9.65 10.44 9.08
C ALA A 193 -10.42 9.11 8.92
N ASP A 194 -9.75 8.06 8.45
CA ASP A 194 -10.34 6.78 8.06
C ASP A 194 -9.30 5.63 8.11
N ASN A 195 -9.78 4.39 7.99
CA ASN A 195 -8.94 3.19 8.01
C ASN A 195 -8.35 2.79 6.63
N VAL A 196 -8.69 3.51 5.56
CA VAL A 196 -8.24 3.25 4.18
C VAL A 196 -6.95 4.02 3.88
N THR A 197 -6.73 5.16 4.54
CA THR A 197 -5.56 6.02 4.31
C THR A 197 -4.23 5.40 4.79
N ALA A 198 -4.24 4.63 5.88
CA ALA A 198 -3.00 4.04 6.41
C ALA A 198 -2.33 3.04 5.44
N PRO A 199 -3.05 2.08 4.82
CA PRO A 199 -2.49 1.24 3.76
C PRO A 199 -1.94 2.02 2.56
N ILE A 200 -2.59 3.11 2.14
CA ILE A 200 -2.13 3.95 1.01
C ILE A 200 -0.77 4.57 1.34
N ILE A 201 -0.62 5.12 2.55
CA ILE A 201 0.64 5.71 3.03
C ILE A 201 1.74 4.65 3.10
N LYS A 202 1.43 3.45 3.60
CA LYS A 202 2.37 2.33 3.68
C LYS A 202 2.86 1.91 2.29
N ALA A 203 1.94 1.77 1.35
CA ALA A 203 2.25 1.44 -0.04
C ALA A 203 3.12 2.53 -0.70
N ALA A 204 2.81 3.81 -0.47
CA ALA A 204 3.61 4.92 -0.99
C ALA A 204 5.04 4.91 -0.42
N LEU A 205 5.20 4.61 0.86
CA LEU A 205 6.51 4.51 1.50
C LEU A 205 7.31 3.32 0.96
N ASN A 206 6.70 2.12 0.88
CA ASN A 206 7.34 0.92 0.33
C ASN A 206 7.72 1.10 -1.15
N ALA A 207 6.90 1.81 -1.94
CA ALA A 207 7.21 2.12 -3.34
C ALA A 207 8.44 3.03 -3.48
N VAL A 208 8.65 3.98 -2.56
CA VAL A 208 9.88 4.78 -2.56
C VAL A 208 11.10 3.91 -2.23
N VAL A 209 10.98 2.99 -1.26
CA VAL A 209 12.06 2.05 -0.96
C VAL A 209 12.42 1.24 -2.20
N ASP A 210 11.44 0.62 -2.86
CA ASP A 210 11.66 -0.17 -4.08
C ASP A 210 12.28 0.66 -5.21
N ALA A 211 11.93 1.95 -5.31
CA ALA A 211 12.44 2.84 -6.34
C ALA A 211 13.87 3.34 -6.08
N THR A 212 14.35 3.35 -4.83
CA THR A 212 15.63 3.99 -4.47
C THR A 212 16.68 3.04 -3.89
N LEU A 213 16.28 2.02 -3.14
CA LEU A 213 17.17 1.24 -2.26
C LEU A 213 18.38 0.69 -2.99
N ASP A 214 18.18 0.07 -4.15
CA ASP A 214 19.24 -0.54 -4.97
C ASP A 214 19.35 0.09 -6.37
N ASN A 215 18.65 1.21 -6.59
CA ASN A 215 18.59 1.84 -7.89
C ASN A 215 19.85 2.68 -8.15
N THR A 216 20.77 2.12 -8.94
CA THR A 216 22.04 2.76 -9.33
C THR A 216 21.91 3.67 -10.55
N ASP A 217 20.75 3.70 -11.22
CA ASP A 217 20.50 4.55 -12.39
C ASP A 217 20.15 5.99 -11.98
N ILE A 218 19.74 6.22 -10.72
CA ILE A 218 19.46 7.53 -10.16
C ILE A 218 20.65 8.02 -9.34
N LYS A 219 20.79 9.35 -9.25
CA LYS A 219 21.90 9.94 -8.50
C LYS A 219 21.80 9.61 -7.02
N GLU A 220 22.94 9.51 -6.36
CA GLU A 220 23.02 9.15 -4.94
C GLU A 220 22.19 10.10 -4.07
N GLU A 221 22.22 11.40 -4.36
CA GLU A 221 21.41 12.40 -3.65
C GLU A 221 19.89 12.29 -3.88
N GLU A 222 19.47 11.59 -4.95
CA GLU A 222 18.06 11.33 -5.28
C GLU A 222 17.57 10.00 -4.68
N ARG A 223 18.48 9.16 -4.18
CA ARG A 223 18.13 7.90 -3.51
C ARG A 223 17.83 8.15 -2.04
N MET A 224 16.54 8.10 -1.68
CA MET A 224 16.09 8.34 -0.30
C MET A 224 16.51 7.21 0.65
N PHE A 225 16.44 5.96 0.17
CA PHE A 225 16.98 4.78 0.84
C PHE A 225 18.09 4.19 -0.02
N GLN A 226 19.15 3.68 0.61
CA GLN A 226 20.32 3.16 -0.11
C GLN A 226 20.95 1.98 0.59
N HIS A 227 21.26 0.92 -0.15
CA HIS A 227 22.37 0.04 0.21
C HIS A 227 23.67 0.62 -0.34
N ILE A 228 24.68 0.63 0.52
CA ILE A 228 26.05 1.05 0.22
C ILE A 228 27.04 0.05 0.80
N GLU A 229 28.26 0.08 0.26
CA GLU A 229 29.43 -0.59 0.82
C GLU A 229 30.37 0.48 1.33
N GLU A 230 30.44 0.64 2.64
CA GLU A 230 31.39 1.56 3.27
C GLU A 230 32.74 0.87 3.35
N SER A 231 33.82 1.60 3.07
CA SER A 231 35.17 1.06 3.22
C SER A 231 36.16 2.08 3.75
N TYR A 232 37.17 1.59 4.48
CA TYR A 232 38.36 2.37 4.82
C TYR A 232 39.62 1.55 4.55
N THR A 233 40.72 2.26 4.34
CA THR A 233 42.06 1.67 4.28
C THR A 233 42.68 1.73 5.66
N ASP A 234 43.07 0.59 6.22
CA ASP A 234 43.75 0.54 7.50
C ASP A 234 45.22 1.01 7.41
N GLU A 235 45.92 1.01 8.54
CA GLU A 235 47.34 1.44 8.59
C GLU A 235 48.27 0.49 7.83
N GLN A 236 47.82 -0.73 7.50
CA GLN A 236 48.55 -1.73 6.73
C GLN A 236 48.32 -1.60 5.22
N GLY A 237 47.36 -0.76 4.81
CA GLY A 237 46.99 -0.58 3.41
C GLY A 237 45.88 -1.53 2.94
N ASP A 238 45.30 -2.33 3.84
CA ASP A 238 44.21 -3.24 3.52
C ASP A 238 42.88 -2.50 3.51
N VAL A 239 42.03 -2.79 2.51
CA VAL A 239 40.69 -2.21 2.39
C VAL A 239 39.72 -3.08 3.18
N VAL A 240 39.17 -2.52 4.26
CA VAL A 240 38.10 -3.12 5.05
C VAL A 240 36.78 -2.53 4.58
N SER A 241 35.87 -3.37 4.08
CA SER A 241 34.53 -2.98 3.62
C SER A 241 33.44 -3.61 4.47
N TRP A 242 32.34 -2.89 4.70
CA TRP A 242 31.12 -3.46 5.29
C TRP A 242 29.86 -2.92 4.61
N PRO A 243 28.81 -3.76 4.56
CA PRO A 243 27.51 -3.34 4.06
C PRO A 243 26.86 -2.36 5.05
N SER A 244 26.23 -1.33 4.52
CA SER A 244 25.46 -0.35 5.29
C SER A 244 24.17 0.03 4.56
N THR A 245 23.15 0.41 5.33
CA THR A 245 21.88 0.93 4.80
C THR A 245 21.63 2.35 5.27
N ILE A 246 21.35 3.24 4.33
CA ILE A 246 21.00 4.63 4.60
C ILE A 246 19.47 4.78 4.65
N PHE A 247 19.00 5.44 5.71
CA PHE A 247 17.61 5.88 5.86
C PHE A 247 17.55 7.40 5.93
N PRO A 248 16.47 8.03 5.42
CA PRO A 248 16.14 9.39 5.81
C PRO A 248 15.79 9.40 7.30
N GLN A 249 16.34 10.34 8.08
CA GLN A 249 16.10 10.42 9.52
C GLN A 249 14.63 10.65 9.86
N SER A 250 13.88 11.33 9.00
CA SER A 250 12.43 11.42 9.12
C SER A 250 11.75 11.54 7.77
N VAL A 251 10.48 11.15 7.74
CA VAL A 251 9.57 11.41 6.63
C VAL A 251 8.30 12.06 7.16
N HIS A 252 7.66 12.87 6.33
CA HIS A 252 6.29 13.28 6.51
C HIS A 252 5.50 12.99 5.23
N ILE A 253 4.44 12.21 5.36
CA ILE A 253 3.54 11.83 4.29
C ILE A 253 2.16 12.42 4.60
N ALA A 254 1.64 13.20 3.65
CA ALA A 254 0.27 13.66 3.68
C ALA A 254 -0.47 13.13 2.45
N VAL A 255 -1.63 12.54 2.67
CA VAL A 255 -2.53 12.07 1.62
C VAL A 255 -3.82 12.86 1.69
N ALA A 256 -4.26 13.37 0.55
CA ALA A 256 -5.59 13.94 0.38
C ALA A 256 -6.26 13.31 -0.84
N VAL A 257 -7.44 12.74 -0.66
CA VAL A 257 -8.27 12.19 -1.73
C VAL A 257 -9.49 13.09 -1.89
N ASP A 258 -9.50 13.87 -2.97
CA ASP A 258 -10.65 14.68 -3.37
C ASP A 258 -11.69 13.75 -4.01
N ILE A 259 -12.75 13.40 -3.30
CA ILE A 259 -13.86 12.60 -3.87
C ILE A 259 -14.91 13.56 -4.46
N PRO A 260 -15.10 13.61 -5.79
CA PRO A 260 -16.07 14.52 -6.40
C PRO A 260 -17.50 14.18 -5.95
N GLY A 261 -18.24 15.17 -5.45
CA GLY A 261 -19.67 15.03 -5.14
C GLY A 261 -20.01 14.53 -3.73
N VAL A 262 -19.02 14.22 -2.88
CA VAL A 262 -19.22 13.98 -1.44
C VAL A 262 -18.41 15.02 -0.67
N GLY A 263 -19.04 15.71 0.29
CA GLY A 263 -18.44 16.85 0.99
C GLY A 263 -17.32 16.50 1.99
N SER A 264 -16.78 15.28 1.94
CA SER A 264 -15.75 14.80 2.87
C SER A 264 -14.56 14.26 2.07
N ALA A 265 -13.42 14.93 2.17
CA ALA A 265 -12.15 14.44 1.65
C ALA A 265 -11.58 13.37 2.60
N LEU A 266 -11.09 12.25 2.07
CA LEU A 266 -10.26 11.34 2.86
C LEU A 266 -8.90 12.02 3.01
N SER A 267 -8.45 12.20 4.25
CA SER A 267 -7.18 12.85 4.52
C SER A 267 -6.48 12.22 5.70
N GLY A 268 -5.17 12.09 5.59
CA GLY A 268 -4.37 11.53 6.66
C GLY A 268 -2.94 12.02 6.58
N ASN A 269 -2.31 12.10 7.75
CA ASN A 269 -0.90 12.43 7.88
C ASN A 269 -0.19 11.33 8.67
N MET A 270 1.03 11.02 8.24
CA MET A 270 1.94 10.11 8.93
C MET A 270 3.34 10.70 8.93
N ARG A 271 4.00 10.61 10.07
CA ARG A 271 5.41 10.91 10.23
C ARG A 271 6.09 9.67 10.79
N TYR A 272 7.25 9.33 10.24
CA TYR A 272 8.20 8.50 10.98
C TYR A 272 9.40 9.35 11.36
N SER A 273 10.00 9.03 12.49
CA SER A 273 11.30 9.59 12.88
C SER A 273 12.22 8.54 13.47
N ILE A 274 13.50 8.65 13.13
CA ILE A 274 14.60 7.87 13.68
C ILE A 274 15.39 8.80 14.60
N SER A 275 15.50 8.41 15.87
CA SER A 275 16.24 9.20 16.86
C SER A 275 17.18 8.31 17.67
N LYS A 276 18.32 8.88 18.10
CA LYS A 276 19.14 8.23 19.11
C LYS A 276 18.50 8.38 20.47
N PHE A 277 18.62 7.34 21.29
CA PHE A 277 18.23 7.43 22.69
C PHE A 277 19.16 8.42 23.42
N SER A 278 18.74 9.66 23.59
CA SER A 278 19.33 10.52 24.61
C SER A 278 18.71 10.14 25.95
N SER A 279 19.51 10.03 27.00
CA SER A 279 19.06 9.74 28.37
C SER A 279 18.02 10.76 28.91
N ASN A 280 17.80 11.87 28.21
CA ASN A 280 16.75 12.85 28.47
C ASN A 280 15.37 12.45 27.91
N ALA A 281 15.27 11.57 26.92
CA ALA A 281 13.99 11.07 26.40
C ALA A 281 13.27 10.16 27.42
N CYS A 282 14.03 9.45 28.26
CA CYS A 282 13.50 8.64 29.35
C CYS A 282 12.86 9.48 30.49
N LYS A 283 13.21 10.77 30.61
CA LYS A 283 12.48 11.68 31.51
C LYS A 283 11.05 11.89 31.04
N MET A 284 10.79 11.92 29.73
CA MET A 284 9.45 12.06 29.18
C MET A 284 8.58 10.82 29.42
N CYS A 285 9.18 9.63 29.45
CA CYS A 285 8.49 8.39 29.84
C CYS A 285 8.06 8.39 31.32
N SER A 286 8.77 9.14 32.19
CA SER A 286 8.38 9.30 33.60
C SER A 286 7.25 10.32 33.82
N PHE A 287 6.94 11.17 32.82
CA PHE A 287 5.85 12.14 32.91
C PHE A 287 4.50 11.59 32.43
N LEU A 288 4.50 10.54 31.59
CA LEU A 288 3.25 9.98 31.02
C LEU A 288 2.63 8.85 31.88
N SER A 289 3.31 8.41 32.94
CA SER A 289 2.76 7.44 33.90
C SER A 289 2.01 8.08 35.08
N GLY A 290 1.99 9.42 35.16
CA GLY A 290 1.16 10.19 36.10
C GLY A 290 -0.10 10.69 35.40
N GLY A 291 -1.24 10.06 35.68
CA GLY A 291 -2.48 10.27 34.94
C GLY A 291 -3.03 11.69 34.92
N GLY A 292 -3.74 11.98 33.83
CA GLY A 292 -4.87 12.91 33.81
C GLY A 292 -4.55 14.39 33.58
N THR A 293 -5.30 14.95 32.62
CA THR A 293 -5.59 16.37 32.39
C THR A 293 -4.59 17.18 31.55
N THR A 294 -5.01 17.39 30.29
CA THR A 294 -4.93 18.63 29.49
C THR A 294 -3.78 19.59 29.77
N THR A 295 -2.91 19.81 28.77
CA THR A 295 -2.73 21.10 28.06
C THR A 295 -1.77 20.86 26.90
N ALA A 296 -2.11 21.38 25.73
CA ALA A 296 -1.25 21.42 24.55
C ALA A 296 0.12 22.01 24.91
N ALA A 297 1.19 21.22 24.73
CA ALA A 297 2.55 21.72 24.80
C ALA A 297 3.13 21.71 23.38
N THR A 298 3.12 22.88 22.76
CA THR A 298 3.86 23.19 21.55
C THR A 298 5.34 22.88 21.76
N ALA A 299 5.84 21.79 21.19
CA ALA A 299 7.27 21.58 21.03
C ALA A 299 7.74 22.48 19.89
N LYS A 300 8.69 23.37 20.20
CA LYS A 300 9.22 24.37 19.28
C LYS A 300 9.84 23.70 18.05
N VAL A 301 9.30 24.04 16.89
CA VAL A 301 10.00 23.95 15.61
C VAL A 301 11.18 24.92 15.70
N VAL A 302 12.39 24.38 15.73
CA VAL A 302 13.60 25.17 15.50
C VAL A 302 13.61 25.49 14.01
N GLU A 303 13.33 26.76 13.72
CA GLU A 303 13.55 27.41 12.44
C GLU A 303 15.06 27.44 12.18
N VAL A 304 15.51 26.77 11.12
CA VAL A 304 16.89 26.89 10.62
C VAL A 304 16.86 27.91 9.49
N VAL A 305 17.50 29.05 9.75
CA VAL A 305 17.91 30.06 8.76
C VAL A 305 19.06 29.53 7.93
#